data_AF-A0A8K0SMX9-F1
#
_entry.id   AF-A0A8K0SMX9-F1
#
_cell.length_a   1.000
_cell.length_b   1.000
_cell.length_c   1.000
_cell.angle_alpha   90.00
_cell.angle_beta   90.00
_cell.angle_gamma   90.00
#
_symmetry.space_group_name_H-M   'P 1'
#
loop_
_entity.id
_entity.type
_entity.pdbx_description
1 polymer ?
#
loop_
_entity_poly.entity_id
_entity_poly.type
_entity_poly.pdbx_seq_one_letter_code
_entity_poly.pdbx_strand_id
1 'polypeptide(L)'
;MARTRKSKPLEKPRRSRPRRGRRVVESDEDIAGSRQPSLDEMSDDDIASWAAEALLTPLSGTATAADYDSHANLLEVGIPNIISEIQSVPASAWEAYKPKLVALLASVDIQVSVPRVSLDPDIAKIPPSCLKEALRNSPEETAKIPTAAWDSYKQKLIEFSESSDVLSMDFLQRLEKISQILYLPEELETMRTGDWARLEAATVLCAMLARTTSWKEEPEAEEWINQWYRLKMRDQGFLKNVFALKKGFAGIKAEIYGNTEE
;
A
#
# COMPACT_ATOMS: atom_id res chain seq x y z
N MET A 1 45.47 27.22 59.78
CA MET A 1 44.90 26.09 60.54
C MET A 1 43.96 25.35 59.58
N ALA A 2 44.33 24.33 58.81
CA ALA A 2 44.85 22.99 59.12
C ALA A 2 43.90 22.10 59.95
N ARG A 3 43.15 21.21 59.27
CA ARG A 3 42.81 19.81 59.64
C ARG A 3 41.93 19.19 58.53
N THR A 4 42.45 18.48 57.53
CA THR A 4 42.67 17.00 57.45
C THR A 4 41.50 16.16 57.96
N ARG A 5 40.74 15.50 57.07
CA ARG A 5 40.92 14.15 56.45
C ARG A 5 39.95 13.14 57.09
N LYS A 6 39.16 12.42 56.28
CA LYS A 6 39.23 10.95 56.18
C LYS A 6 38.39 10.41 55.02
N SER A 7 39.04 9.56 54.27
CA SER A 7 38.64 8.88 53.04
C SER A 7 38.43 7.37 53.27
N LYS A 8 37.72 6.74 52.30
CA LYS A 8 37.76 5.31 51.85
C LYS A 8 36.98 4.21 52.63
N PRO A 9 36.70 3.02 52.02
CA PRO A 9 36.60 2.65 50.59
C PRO A 9 35.49 1.60 50.20
N LEU A 10 35.43 1.37 48.87
CA LEU A 10 34.92 0.25 48.02
C LEU A 10 34.37 -1.06 48.64
N GLU A 11 33.29 -1.57 48.00
CA GLU A 11 33.19 -2.98 47.59
C GLU A 11 32.33 -3.17 46.31
N LYS A 12 32.89 -3.88 45.33
CA LYS A 12 32.26 -4.57 44.17
C LYS A 12 32.79 -6.02 44.23
N PRO A 13 32.42 -6.97 43.36
CA PRO A 13 31.14 -7.35 42.74
C PRO A 13 30.82 -8.85 43.00
N ARG A 14 29.62 -9.36 42.70
CA ARG A 14 29.40 -10.82 42.55
C ARG A 14 28.56 -11.15 41.31
N ARG A 15 29.23 -11.75 40.32
CA ARG A 15 28.64 -12.56 39.25
C ARG A 15 28.33 -13.95 39.81
N SER A 16 27.23 -14.58 39.37
CA SER A 16 27.13 -16.03 39.14
C SER A 16 25.83 -16.36 38.37
N ARG A 17 25.97 -16.79 37.11
CA ARG A 17 25.01 -17.61 36.34
C ARG A 17 25.24 -19.10 36.71
N PRO A 18 24.61 -20.10 36.06
CA PRO A 18 23.19 -20.38 35.79
C PRO A 18 22.78 -21.74 36.40
N ARG A 19 21.48 -22.10 36.41
CA ARG A 19 21.07 -23.51 36.56
C ARG A 19 20.03 -23.94 35.53
N ARG A 20 20.44 -25.01 34.85
CA ARG A 20 19.83 -25.77 33.76
C ARG A 20 18.73 -26.67 34.33
N GLY A 21 17.59 -26.72 33.67
CA GLY A 21 16.49 -27.64 33.99
C GLY A 21 15.44 -27.63 32.90
N ARG A 22 15.82 -28.02 31.67
CA ARG A 22 14.86 -28.23 30.57
C ARG A 22 14.39 -29.67 30.63
N ARG A 23 13.11 -29.82 30.96
CA ARG A 23 12.35 -31.08 30.96
C ARG A 23 12.13 -31.51 29.50
N VAL A 24 12.48 -32.75 29.20
CA VAL A 24 12.03 -33.48 28.00
C VAL A 24 10.65 -34.02 28.33
N VAL A 25 9.66 -33.69 27.51
CA VAL A 25 8.41 -34.47 27.37
C VAL A 25 8.14 -34.55 25.88
N GLU A 26 8.25 -35.76 25.36
CA GLU A 26 7.69 -36.24 24.10
C GLU A 26 6.18 -36.39 24.28
N SER A 27 5.39 -35.87 23.32
CA SER A 27 4.06 -36.31 22.85
C SER A 27 3.50 -35.15 22.03
N ASP A 28 2.73 -35.29 20.97
CA ASP A 28 2.35 -36.38 20.07
C ASP A 28 1.67 -35.63 18.91
N GLU A 29 1.64 -36.24 17.74
CA GLU A 29 1.00 -35.72 16.54
C GLU A 29 -0.50 -35.48 16.78
N ASP A 30 -0.98 -34.26 16.53
CA ASP A 30 -2.38 -34.02 16.18
C ASP A 30 -2.42 -32.98 15.05
N ILE A 31 -2.41 -33.48 13.81
CA ILE A 31 -2.74 -32.73 12.61
C ILE A 31 -4.24 -32.44 12.68
N ALA A 32 -4.60 -31.35 13.34
CA ALA A 32 -5.92 -30.76 13.25
C ALA A 32 -6.07 -30.18 11.85
N GLY A 33 -6.89 -30.83 11.02
CA GLY A 33 -7.28 -30.29 9.72
C GLY A 33 -7.97 -28.94 9.91
N SER A 34 -7.31 -27.86 9.48
CA SER A 34 -7.88 -26.53 9.39
C SER A 34 -9.05 -26.55 8.42
N ARG A 35 -10.26 -26.71 8.97
CA ARG A 35 -11.51 -26.55 8.25
C ARG A 35 -11.69 -25.06 8.01
N GLN A 36 -11.51 -24.61 6.76
CA GLN A 36 -11.81 -23.22 6.41
C GLN A 36 -13.31 -22.97 6.63
N PRO A 37 -13.70 -21.91 7.36
CA PRO A 37 -15.11 -21.56 7.53
C PRO A 37 -15.70 -21.15 6.18
N SER A 38 -16.94 -21.57 5.92
CA SER A 38 -17.70 -21.15 4.75
C SER A 38 -18.05 -19.66 4.86
N LEU A 39 -18.01 -18.95 3.73
CA LEU A 39 -18.30 -17.52 3.60
C LEU A 39 -19.66 -17.08 4.19
N ASP A 40 -20.61 -18.00 4.33
CA ASP A 40 -21.95 -17.72 4.88
C ASP A 40 -21.99 -17.63 6.42
N GLU A 41 -20.88 -17.94 7.11
CA GLU A 41 -20.80 -17.95 8.58
C GLU A 41 -19.90 -16.84 9.16
N MET A 42 -19.30 -15.98 8.31
CA MET A 42 -18.36 -14.94 8.77
C MET A 42 -19.11 -13.64 9.13
N SER A 43 -18.83 -13.12 10.32
CA SER A 43 -19.29 -11.79 10.76
C SER A 43 -18.62 -10.69 9.94
N ASP A 44 -19.28 -9.53 9.78
CA ASP A 44 -18.69 -8.35 9.12
C ASP A 44 -17.36 -7.92 9.79
N ASP A 45 -17.22 -8.13 11.10
CA ASP A 45 -15.97 -7.88 11.84
C ASP A 45 -14.87 -8.90 11.51
N ASP A 46 -15.24 -10.16 11.23
CA ASP A 46 -14.29 -11.21 10.84
C ASP A 46 -13.83 -11.03 9.39
N ILE A 47 -14.70 -10.50 8.52
CA ILE A 47 -14.35 -10.13 7.14
C ILE A 47 -13.33 -8.97 7.15
N ALA A 48 -13.53 -7.97 8.02
CA ALA A 48 -12.58 -6.87 8.19
C ALA A 48 -11.22 -7.36 8.73
N SER A 49 -11.22 -8.28 9.70
CA SER A 49 -10.00 -8.88 10.26
C SER A 49 -9.26 -9.73 9.23
N TRP A 50 -9.99 -10.53 8.44
CA TRP A 50 -9.40 -11.36 7.37
C TRP A 50 -8.81 -10.50 6.25
N ALA A 51 -9.51 -9.42 5.86
CA ALA A 51 -8.99 -8.46 4.89
C ALA A 51 -7.72 -7.75 5.40
N ALA A 52 -7.67 -7.40 6.69
CA ALA A 52 -6.47 -6.84 7.31
C ALA A 52 -5.30 -7.83 7.33
N GLU A 53 -5.57 -9.12 7.59
CA GLU A 53 -4.54 -10.18 7.62
C GLU A 53 -4.01 -10.53 6.22
N ALA A 54 -4.88 -10.52 5.20
CA ALA A 54 -4.50 -10.68 3.79
C ALA A 54 -3.67 -9.50 3.26
N LEU A 55 -3.83 -8.30 3.84
CA LEU A 55 -3.01 -7.12 3.54
C LEU A 55 -1.63 -7.17 4.24
N LEU A 56 -1.44 -8.02 5.24
CA LEU A 56 -0.24 -8.08 6.08
C LEU A 56 0.62 -9.35 5.86
N THR A 57 0.24 -10.26 4.96
CA THR A 57 1.03 -11.46 4.68
C THR A 57 2.13 -11.16 3.65
N PRO A 58 3.43 -11.21 4.01
CA PRO A 58 4.51 -10.90 3.07
C PRO A 58 4.71 -12.05 2.08
N LEU A 59 4.57 -11.76 0.78
CA LEU A 59 5.02 -12.64 -0.29
C LEU A 59 6.56 -12.58 -0.33
N SER A 60 7.19 -13.61 0.22
CA SER A 60 8.64 -13.77 0.22
C SER A 60 9.14 -13.99 -1.20
N GLY A 61 9.68 -12.94 -1.83
CA GLY A 61 10.28 -12.99 -3.16
C GLY A 61 11.40 -11.95 -3.28
N THR A 62 12.65 -12.41 -3.38
CA THR A 62 13.82 -11.56 -3.56
C THR A 62 14.03 -11.25 -5.05
N ALA A 63 13.76 -10.01 -5.48
CA ALA A 63 14.02 -9.55 -6.85
C ALA A 63 15.39 -8.86 -6.98
N THR A 64 16.06 -9.06 -8.11
CA THR A 64 17.38 -8.48 -8.45
C THR A 64 17.26 -7.36 -9.47
N ALA A 65 18.29 -6.52 -9.56
CA ALA A 65 18.28 -5.22 -10.22
C ALA A 65 18.27 -5.21 -11.77
N ALA A 66 17.91 -6.31 -12.43
CA ALA A 66 18.00 -6.44 -13.89
C ALA A 66 16.68 -6.21 -14.66
N ASP A 67 15.55 -6.01 -13.98
CA ASP A 67 14.21 -6.06 -14.60
C ASP A 67 13.60 -4.70 -15.01
N TYR A 68 14.37 -3.60 -14.88
CA TYR A 68 13.84 -2.23 -14.92
C TYR A 68 13.23 -1.74 -16.25
N ASP A 69 13.35 -2.45 -17.38
CA ASP A 69 12.94 -1.96 -18.70
C ASP A 69 11.73 -2.71 -19.32
N SER A 70 11.13 -3.68 -18.61
CA SER A 70 10.09 -4.58 -19.17
C SER A 70 8.63 -4.17 -18.88
N HIS A 71 8.41 -3.18 -18.01
CA HIS A 71 7.12 -3.05 -17.31
C HIS A 71 6.05 -2.18 -17.99
N ALA A 72 6.44 -1.21 -18.85
CA ALA A 72 5.46 -0.42 -19.61
C ALA A 72 4.71 -1.28 -20.65
N ASN A 73 5.38 -2.31 -21.19
CA ASN A 73 4.80 -3.22 -22.19
C ASN A 73 3.72 -4.16 -21.62
N LEU A 74 3.70 -4.46 -20.32
CA LEU A 74 2.79 -5.48 -19.77
C LEU A 74 1.39 -4.93 -19.49
N LEU A 75 1.27 -3.65 -19.13
CA LEU A 75 -0.03 -2.98 -18.96
C LEU A 75 -0.67 -2.58 -20.30
N GLU A 76 0.13 -2.23 -21.30
CA GLU A 76 -0.37 -1.88 -22.64
C GLU A 76 -0.62 -3.11 -23.54
N VAL A 77 0.11 -4.22 -23.36
CA VAL A 77 0.03 -5.40 -24.25
C VAL A 77 -0.47 -6.67 -23.53
N GLY A 78 -0.16 -6.83 -22.24
CA GLY A 78 -0.48 -8.05 -21.48
C GLY A 78 -1.96 -8.21 -21.14
N ILE A 79 -2.61 -7.14 -20.69
CA ILE A 79 -4.03 -7.17 -20.34
C ILE A 79 -4.93 -7.38 -21.58
N PRO A 80 -4.76 -6.68 -22.71
CA PRO A 80 -5.54 -6.97 -23.92
C PRO A 80 -5.38 -8.41 -24.40
N ASN A 81 -4.17 -8.98 -24.27
CA ASN A 81 -3.92 -10.40 -24.58
C ASN A 81 -4.65 -11.35 -23.62
N ILE A 82 -4.65 -11.07 -22.31
CA ILE A 82 -5.42 -11.86 -21.34
C ILE A 82 -6.93 -11.77 -21.62
N ILE A 83 -7.44 -10.60 -21.98
CA ILE A 83 -8.84 -10.40 -22.37
C ILE A 83 -9.17 -11.19 -23.64
N SER A 84 -8.32 -11.12 -24.66
CA SER A 84 -8.49 -11.90 -25.89
C SER A 84 -8.43 -13.40 -25.63
N GLU A 85 -7.56 -13.86 -24.72
CA GLU A 85 -7.47 -15.26 -24.32
C GLU A 85 -8.76 -15.68 -23.59
N ILE A 86 -9.27 -14.89 -22.65
CA ILE A 86 -10.55 -15.14 -21.97
C ILE A 86 -11.71 -15.25 -22.96
N GLN A 87 -11.78 -14.34 -23.94
CA GLN A 87 -12.83 -14.36 -24.96
C GLN A 87 -12.80 -15.62 -25.84
N SER A 88 -11.63 -16.24 -25.97
CA SER A 88 -11.44 -17.49 -26.72
C SER A 88 -11.71 -18.76 -25.90
N VAL A 89 -11.89 -18.64 -24.58
CA VAL A 89 -12.12 -19.80 -23.70
C VAL A 89 -13.60 -20.19 -23.73
N PRO A 90 -13.94 -21.41 -24.21
CA PRO A 90 -15.32 -21.89 -24.17
C PRO A 90 -15.77 -22.16 -22.73
N ALA A 91 -17.07 -22.04 -22.46
CA ALA A 91 -17.64 -22.20 -21.11
C ALA A 91 -17.28 -23.55 -20.45
N SER A 92 -17.12 -24.62 -21.24
CA SER A 92 -16.72 -25.95 -20.77
C SER A 92 -15.26 -26.02 -20.27
N ALA A 93 -14.41 -25.09 -20.67
CA ALA A 93 -13.00 -25.03 -20.28
C ALA A 93 -12.72 -23.98 -19.18
N TRP A 94 -13.74 -23.24 -18.74
CA TRP A 94 -13.58 -22.12 -17.80
C TRP A 94 -13.00 -22.54 -16.45
N GLU A 95 -13.52 -23.62 -15.85
CA GLU A 95 -13.03 -24.10 -14.55
C GLU A 95 -11.56 -24.52 -14.58
N ALA A 96 -11.09 -25.04 -15.72
CA ALA A 96 -9.68 -25.40 -15.92
C ALA A 96 -8.79 -24.17 -16.21
N TYR A 97 -9.36 -23.10 -16.76
CA TYR A 97 -8.65 -21.87 -17.07
C TYR A 97 -8.51 -20.92 -15.87
N LYS A 98 -9.45 -20.95 -14.90
CA LYS A 98 -9.41 -20.10 -13.69
C LYS A 98 -8.06 -20.08 -12.96
N PRO A 99 -7.42 -21.23 -12.65
CA PRO A 99 -6.13 -21.21 -11.96
C PRO A 99 -5.02 -20.57 -12.80
N LYS A 100 -5.05 -20.75 -14.13
CA LYS A 100 -4.12 -20.13 -15.07
C LYS A 100 -4.31 -18.61 -15.12
N LEU A 101 -5.56 -18.14 -15.11
CA LEU A 101 -5.87 -16.72 -15.04
C LEU A 101 -5.38 -16.10 -13.72
N VAL A 102 -5.61 -16.76 -12.60
CA VAL A 102 -5.11 -16.31 -11.29
C VAL A 102 -3.58 -16.24 -11.28
N ALA A 103 -2.90 -17.24 -11.86
CA ALA A 103 -1.44 -17.22 -12.00
C ALA A 103 -0.94 -16.11 -12.94
N LEU A 104 -1.63 -15.86 -14.05
CA LEU A 104 -1.30 -14.77 -14.98
C LEU A 104 -1.50 -13.41 -14.31
N LEU A 105 -2.60 -13.19 -13.59
CA LEU A 105 -2.85 -11.98 -12.82
C LEU A 105 -1.84 -11.81 -11.67
N ALA A 106 -1.43 -12.90 -11.03
CA ALA A 106 -0.37 -12.90 -10.01
C ALA A 106 1.01 -12.59 -10.60
N SER A 107 1.25 -12.96 -11.86
CA SER A 107 2.50 -12.66 -12.59
C SER A 107 2.58 -11.22 -13.10
N VAL A 108 1.47 -10.47 -13.06
CA VAL A 108 1.48 -9.01 -13.21
C VAL A 108 1.99 -8.41 -11.89
N ASP A 109 3.24 -8.73 -11.55
CA ASP A 109 3.91 -8.16 -10.39
C ASP A 109 4.34 -6.74 -10.75
N ILE A 110 3.69 -5.77 -10.12
CA ILE A 110 3.99 -4.35 -10.29
C ILE A 110 5.19 -4.07 -9.39
N GLN A 111 6.40 -4.23 -9.93
CA GLN A 111 7.64 -3.83 -9.27
C GLN A 111 7.81 -2.30 -9.35
N VAL A 112 6.92 -1.57 -8.67
CA VAL A 112 6.98 -0.11 -8.59
C VAL A 112 7.19 0.29 -7.14
N SER A 113 8.27 1.04 -6.91
CA SER A 113 8.62 1.61 -5.62
C SER A 113 8.21 3.08 -5.56
N VAL A 114 7.94 3.57 -4.36
CA VAL A 114 7.50 4.97 -4.19
C VAL A 114 8.70 5.91 -4.37
N PRO A 115 8.57 7.00 -5.16
CA PRO A 115 9.61 8.02 -5.28
C PRO A 115 10.11 8.48 -3.91
N ARG A 116 11.43 8.50 -3.72
CA ARG A 116 12.06 8.96 -2.47
C ARG A 116 12.25 10.47 -2.48
N VAL A 117 11.81 11.12 -1.40
CA VAL A 117 12.06 12.54 -1.15
C VAL A 117 13.08 12.62 -0.02
N SER A 118 14.25 13.17 -0.32
CA SER A 118 15.28 13.47 0.67
C SER A 118 14.89 14.72 1.44
N LEU A 119 14.72 14.61 2.76
CA LEU A 119 14.46 15.74 3.65
C LEU A 119 15.74 16.12 4.41
N ASP A 120 15.86 17.41 4.74
CA ASP A 120 16.87 17.88 5.68
C ASP A 120 16.59 17.32 7.09
N PRO A 121 17.59 16.73 7.79
CA PRO A 121 17.40 16.13 9.11
C PRO A 121 16.90 17.08 10.20
N ASP A 122 17.08 18.40 10.05
CA ASP A 122 16.54 19.38 11.00
C ASP A 122 15.07 19.70 10.73
N ILE A 123 14.63 19.58 9.47
CA ILE A 123 13.23 19.72 9.08
C ILE A 123 12.44 18.46 9.45
N ALA A 124 13.08 17.28 9.36
CA ALA A 124 12.50 15.95 9.63
C ALA A 124 11.87 15.77 11.02
N LYS A 125 12.06 16.73 11.95
CA LYS A 125 11.55 16.69 13.32
C LYS A 125 10.24 17.45 13.51
N ILE A 126 9.78 18.21 12.50
CA ILE A 126 8.60 19.08 12.58
C ILE A 126 7.62 18.67 11.48
N PRO A 127 6.54 17.90 11.78
CA PRO A 127 5.67 17.32 10.76
C PRO A 127 5.08 18.33 9.75
N PRO A 128 4.63 19.53 10.15
CA PRO A 128 4.17 20.54 9.18
C PRO A 128 5.27 21.02 8.23
N SER A 129 6.50 21.12 8.70
CA SER A 129 7.64 21.55 7.88
C SER A 129 8.06 20.43 6.91
N CYS A 130 8.04 19.17 7.36
CA CYS A 130 8.25 18.01 6.49
C CYS A 130 7.21 17.93 5.38
N LEU A 131 5.93 18.15 5.72
CA LEU A 131 4.83 18.14 4.74
C LEU A 131 5.04 19.23 3.69
N LYS A 132 5.34 20.46 4.10
CA LYS A 132 5.59 21.57 3.17
C LYS A 132 6.78 21.30 2.25
N GLU A 133 7.86 20.73 2.78
CA GLU A 133 9.05 20.38 2.01
C GLU A 133 8.78 19.23 1.03
N ALA A 134 8.05 18.19 1.47
CA ALA A 134 7.64 17.08 0.61
C ALA A 134 6.81 17.55 -0.57
N LEU A 135 5.82 18.42 -0.31
CA LEU A 135 4.99 19.01 -1.36
C LEU A 135 5.79 19.90 -2.32
N ARG A 136 6.78 20.65 -1.82
CA ARG A 136 7.67 21.47 -2.66
C ARG A 136 8.52 20.61 -3.60
N ASN A 137 8.92 19.43 -3.16
CA ASN A 137 9.78 18.51 -3.91
C ASN A 137 8.99 17.56 -4.82
N SER A 138 7.68 17.76 -5.00
CA SER A 138 6.86 16.93 -5.89
C SER A 138 5.88 17.74 -6.75
N PRO A 139 6.37 18.78 -7.47
CA PRO A 139 5.52 19.63 -8.29
C PRO A 139 4.81 18.85 -9.40
N GLU A 140 5.48 17.83 -9.96
CA GLU A 140 4.94 16.98 -11.04
C GLU A 140 3.65 16.26 -10.63
N GLU A 141 3.60 15.71 -9.41
CA GLU A 141 2.41 15.00 -8.92
C GLU A 141 1.31 15.99 -8.54
N THR A 142 1.65 17.11 -7.90
CA THR A 142 0.65 18.12 -7.55
C THR A 142 0.00 18.78 -8.78
N ALA A 143 0.73 18.87 -9.90
CA ALA A 143 0.22 19.43 -11.15
C ALA A 143 -0.82 18.56 -11.85
N LYS A 144 -0.85 17.25 -11.56
CA LYS A 144 -1.85 16.30 -12.08
C LYS A 144 -3.20 16.41 -11.36
N ILE A 145 -3.25 17.09 -10.21
CA ILE A 145 -4.47 17.31 -9.45
C ILE A 145 -5.01 18.72 -9.77
N PRO A 146 -6.30 18.88 -10.11
CA PRO A 146 -6.90 20.19 -10.36
C PRO A 146 -6.73 21.15 -9.18
N THR A 147 -6.34 22.39 -9.46
CA THR A 147 -5.97 23.40 -8.44
C THR A 147 -7.05 23.58 -7.37
N ALA A 148 -8.33 23.66 -7.77
CA ALA A 148 -9.43 23.86 -6.83
C ALA A 148 -9.58 22.70 -5.83
N ALA A 149 -9.37 21.46 -6.27
CA ALA A 149 -9.40 20.29 -5.38
C ALA A 149 -8.13 20.25 -4.52
N TRP A 150 -6.98 20.51 -5.13
CA TRP A 150 -5.68 20.51 -4.47
C TRP A 150 -5.60 21.51 -3.31
N ASP A 151 -6.11 22.72 -3.48
CA ASP A 151 -6.11 23.74 -2.42
C ASP A 151 -6.86 23.26 -1.16
N SER A 152 -8.01 22.59 -1.36
CA SER A 152 -8.80 22.00 -0.28
C SER A 152 -8.04 20.87 0.43
N TYR A 153 -7.40 19.97 -0.33
CA TYR A 153 -6.60 18.90 0.28
C TYR A 153 -5.38 19.44 1.01
N LYS A 154 -4.67 20.40 0.40
CA LYS A 154 -3.50 21.02 1.00
C LYS A 154 -3.84 21.66 2.34
N GLN A 155 -4.98 22.35 2.44
CA GLN A 155 -5.44 22.90 3.72
C GLN A 155 -5.65 21.79 4.76
N LYS A 156 -6.41 20.73 4.41
CA LYS A 156 -6.67 19.60 5.33
C LYS A 156 -5.39 18.87 5.74
N LEU A 157 -4.43 18.71 4.83
CA LEU A 157 -3.13 18.09 5.09
C LEU A 157 -2.27 18.93 6.05
N ILE A 158 -2.32 20.27 5.92
CA ILE A 158 -1.66 21.17 6.85
C ILE A 158 -2.30 21.07 8.23
N GLU A 159 -3.63 21.19 8.32
CA GLU A 159 -4.39 21.04 9.57
C GLU A 159 -4.11 19.69 10.25
N PHE A 160 -4.08 18.61 9.46
CA PHE A 160 -3.68 17.29 9.95
C PHE A 160 -2.25 17.30 10.50
N SER A 161 -1.28 17.83 9.75
CA SER A 161 0.14 17.86 10.18
C SER A 161 0.38 18.70 11.44
N GLU A 162 -0.47 19.69 11.70
CA GLU A 162 -0.42 20.56 12.89
C GLU A 162 -1.14 19.95 14.10
N SER A 163 -1.93 18.89 13.89
CA SER A 163 -2.62 18.19 14.97
C SER A 163 -1.63 17.47 15.88
N SER A 164 -1.89 17.49 17.20
CA SER A 164 -1.08 16.79 18.20
C SER A 164 -1.03 15.28 17.97
N ASP A 165 -2.07 14.73 17.36
CA ASP A 165 -2.27 13.29 17.25
C ASP A 165 -1.26 12.66 16.28
N VAL A 166 -0.81 13.41 15.26
CA VAL A 166 0.20 12.95 14.29
C VAL A 166 1.48 12.47 14.96
N LEU A 167 1.89 13.10 16.07
CA LEU A 167 3.10 12.71 16.81
C LEU A 167 2.98 11.34 17.49
N SER A 168 1.75 10.90 17.75
CA SER A 168 1.42 9.64 18.40
C SER A 168 1.03 8.53 17.43
N MET A 169 0.66 8.87 16.20
CA MET A 169 0.25 7.92 15.17
C MET A 169 1.45 7.09 14.66
N ASP A 170 1.20 5.82 14.35
CA ASP A 170 2.11 4.99 13.57
C ASP A 170 1.97 5.27 12.06
N PHE A 171 2.84 4.66 11.24
CA PHE A 171 2.81 4.80 9.80
C PHE A 171 1.46 4.46 9.16
N LEU A 172 0.83 3.35 9.56
CA LEU A 172 -0.40 2.88 8.94
C LEU A 172 -1.56 3.85 9.23
N GLN A 173 -1.66 4.35 10.46
CA GLN A 173 -2.63 5.35 10.86
C GLN A 173 -2.45 6.67 10.09
N ARG A 174 -1.21 7.13 9.90
CA ARG A 174 -0.95 8.34 9.10
C ARG A 174 -1.31 8.12 7.64
N LEU A 175 -0.91 6.99 7.06
CA LEU A 175 -1.24 6.63 5.69
C LEU A 175 -2.75 6.57 5.47
N GLU A 176 -3.49 5.98 6.41
CA GLU A 176 -4.95 5.92 6.37
C GLU A 176 -5.57 7.33 6.36
N LYS A 177 -5.16 8.20 7.30
CA LYS A 177 -5.69 9.58 7.38
C LYS A 177 -5.38 10.39 6.14
N ILE A 178 -4.15 10.30 5.63
CA ILE A 178 -3.76 10.98 4.39
C ILE A 178 -4.56 10.43 3.21
N SER A 179 -4.77 9.12 3.15
CA SER A 179 -5.58 8.48 2.11
C SER A 179 -7.05 8.94 2.15
N GLN A 180 -7.62 9.13 3.34
CA GLN A 180 -8.98 9.69 3.51
C GLN A 180 -9.06 11.15 3.02
N ILE A 181 -8.01 11.94 3.21
CA ILE A 181 -7.97 13.35 2.79
C ILE A 181 -7.80 13.47 1.27
N LEU A 182 -6.93 12.65 0.68
CA LEU A 182 -6.46 12.81 -0.69
C LEU A 182 -6.88 11.65 -1.61
N TYR A 183 -6.48 10.42 -1.31
CA TYR A 183 -6.69 9.28 -2.22
C TYR A 183 -8.18 8.99 -2.46
N LEU A 184 -9.00 8.91 -1.41
CA LEU A 184 -10.39 8.46 -1.53
C LEU A 184 -11.27 9.44 -2.33
N PRO A 185 -11.23 10.77 -2.11
CA PRO A 185 -11.93 11.73 -2.97
C PRO A 185 -11.50 11.63 -4.45
N GLU A 186 -10.20 11.39 -4.68
CA GLU A 186 -9.64 11.26 -6.03
C GLU A 186 -10.02 9.95 -6.71
N GLU A 187 -10.12 8.86 -5.95
CA GLU A 187 -10.60 7.58 -6.45
C GLU A 187 -12.04 7.71 -6.95
N LEU A 188 -12.92 8.30 -6.15
CA LEU A 188 -14.32 8.55 -6.53
C LEU A 188 -14.44 9.43 -7.78
N GLU A 189 -13.66 10.51 -7.85
CA GLU A 189 -13.68 11.42 -8.99
C GLU A 189 -13.07 10.78 -10.26
N THR A 190 -12.09 9.90 -10.09
CA THR A 190 -11.50 9.11 -11.17
C THR A 190 -12.48 8.08 -11.71
N MET A 191 -13.27 7.41 -10.85
CA MET A 191 -14.35 6.54 -11.31
C MET A 191 -15.40 7.30 -12.12
N ARG A 192 -15.60 8.60 -11.87
CA ARG A 192 -16.54 9.45 -12.62
C ARG A 192 -15.97 9.93 -13.96
N THR A 193 -14.72 10.38 -13.96
CA THR A 193 -14.08 11.08 -15.09
C THR A 193 -13.25 10.16 -15.98
N GLY A 194 -12.71 9.08 -15.42
CA GLY A 194 -11.71 8.22 -16.04
C GLY A 194 -10.31 8.84 -16.09
N ASP A 195 -10.03 9.90 -15.32
CA ASP A 195 -8.70 10.51 -15.26
C ASP A 195 -7.80 9.75 -14.28
N TRP A 196 -7.16 8.69 -14.79
CA TRP A 196 -6.34 7.83 -13.96
C TRP A 196 -4.99 8.43 -13.57
N ALA A 197 -4.46 9.37 -14.35
CA ALA A 197 -3.19 10.01 -14.03
C ALA A 197 -3.31 10.83 -12.72
N ARG A 198 -4.49 11.40 -12.49
CA ARG A 198 -4.86 12.09 -11.26
C ARG A 198 -4.87 11.16 -10.04
N LEU A 199 -5.40 9.94 -10.18
CA LEU A 199 -5.42 8.94 -9.10
C LEU A 199 -4.03 8.37 -8.79
N GLU A 200 -3.21 8.14 -9.82
CA GLU A 200 -1.81 7.73 -9.64
C GLU A 200 -1.03 8.77 -8.83
N ALA A 201 -1.20 10.05 -9.16
CA ALA A 201 -0.59 11.15 -8.44
C ALA A 201 -1.00 11.18 -6.97
N ALA A 202 -2.30 10.98 -6.69
CA ALA A 202 -2.81 10.90 -5.33
C ALA A 202 -2.18 9.73 -4.55
N THR A 203 -1.98 8.56 -5.16
CA THR A 203 -1.30 7.42 -4.54
C THR A 203 0.14 7.76 -4.17
N VAL A 204 0.90 8.33 -5.11
CA VAL A 204 2.31 8.72 -4.87
C VAL A 204 2.40 9.73 -3.73
N LEU A 205 1.55 10.75 -3.76
CA LEU A 205 1.48 11.77 -2.71
C LEU A 205 1.12 11.17 -1.35
N CYS A 206 0.14 10.26 -1.27
CA CYS A 206 -0.24 9.64 0.00
C CYS A 206 0.92 8.88 0.64
N ALA A 207 1.58 8.03 -0.14
CA ALA A 207 2.73 7.28 0.30
C ALA A 207 3.86 8.21 0.78
N MET A 208 4.24 9.18 -0.06
CA MET A 208 5.29 10.14 0.24
C MET A 208 5.00 10.97 1.50
N LEU A 209 3.77 11.44 1.68
CA LEU A 209 3.36 12.24 2.83
C LEU A 209 3.32 11.40 4.11
N ALA A 210 2.85 10.14 4.06
CA ALA A 210 2.85 9.24 5.21
C ALA A 210 4.27 8.95 5.73
N ARG A 211 5.24 8.83 4.80
CA ARG A 211 6.66 8.69 5.13
C ARG A 211 7.25 9.96 5.74
N THR A 212 6.94 11.12 5.17
CA THR A 212 7.59 12.38 5.54
C THR A 212 7.00 13.04 6.79
N THR A 213 5.75 12.72 7.13
CA THR A 213 5.09 13.25 8.33
C THR A 213 5.49 12.54 9.63
N SER A 214 6.34 11.52 9.57
CA SER A 214 6.93 10.91 10.78
C SER A 214 8.15 11.67 11.25
N TRP A 215 8.28 11.81 12.56
CA TRP A 215 9.51 12.25 13.21
C TRP A 215 10.33 11.06 13.74
N LYS A 216 9.78 9.84 13.71
CA LYS A 216 10.42 8.61 14.19
C LYS A 216 10.89 7.78 13.01
N GLU A 217 12.06 7.17 13.15
CA GLU A 217 12.46 6.08 12.25
C GLU A 217 11.58 4.86 12.54
N GLU A 218 10.87 4.40 11.52
CA GLU A 218 10.01 3.22 11.56
C GLU A 218 10.58 2.20 10.55
N PRO A 219 11.35 1.19 10.99
CA PRO A 219 12.10 0.31 10.10
C PRO A 219 11.24 -0.41 9.06
N GLU A 220 10.00 -0.73 9.44
CA GLU A 220 9.02 -1.46 8.62
C GLU A 220 8.23 -0.54 7.69
N ALA A 221 8.27 0.79 7.91
CA ALA A 221 7.48 1.74 7.13
C ALA A 221 7.83 1.74 5.64
N GLU A 222 9.10 1.49 5.30
CA GLU A 222 9.54 1.40 3.90
C GLU A 222 9.04 0.12 3.21
N GLU A 223 8.80 -0.97 3.95
CA GLU A 223 8.19 -2.17 3.38
C GLU A 223 6.69 -1.94 3.19
N TRP A 224 6.01 -1.43 4.22
CA TRP A 224 4.56 -1.18 4.19
C TRP A 224 4.16 -0.15 3.13
N ILE A 225 4.93 0.93 2.96
CA ILE A 225 4.66 1.94 1.94
C ILE A 225 4.74 1.35 0.52
N ASN A 226 5.75 0.52 0.26
CA ASN A 226 5.95 -0.10 -1.04
C ASN A 226 4.90 -1.19 -1.28
N GLN A 227 4.52 -1.94 -0.26
CA GLN A 227 3.44 -2.91 -0.37
C GLN A 227 2.09 -2.23 -0.66
N TRP A 228 1.72 -1.21 0.11
CA TRP A 228 0.49 -0.45 -0.09
C TRP A 228 0.45 0.17 -1.49
N TYR A 229 1.54 0.81 -1.90
CA TYR A 229 1.63 1.46 -3.20
C TYR A 229 1.45 0.45 -4.35
N ARG A 230 2.13 -0.71 -4.29
CA ARG A 230 1.98 -1.78 -5.28
C ARG A 230 0.54 -2.29 -5.38
N LEU A 231 -0.10 -2.52 -4.23
CA LEU A 231 -1.50 -2.93 -4.18
C LEU A 231 -2.40 -1.87 -4.83
N LYS A 232 -2.22 -0.59 -4.50
CA LYS A 232 -3.02 0.50 -5.10
C LYS A 232 -2.81 0.63 -6.60
N MET A 233 -1.57 0.53 -7.09
CA MET A 233 -1.31 0.56 -8.52
C MET A 233 -1.93 -0.64 -9.25
N ARG A 234 -1.94 -1.81 -8.63
CA ARG A 234 -2.60 -3.01 -9.17
C ARG A 234 -4.11 -2.83 -9.24
N ASP A 235 -4.72 -2.36 -8.16
CA ASP A 235 -6.16 -2.11 -8.10
C ASP A 235 -6.57 -1.07 -9.16
N GLN A 236 -5.79 0.00 -9.32
CA GLN A 236 -5.98 0.98 -10.38
C GLN A 236 -5.88 0.36 -11.78
N GLY A 237 -4.87 -0.47 -12.03
CA GLY A 237 -4.73 -1.20 -13.30
C GLY A 237 -5.96 -2.05 -13.59
N PHE A 238 -6.44 -2.79 -12.59
CA PHE A 238 -7.68 -3.56 -12.72
C PHE A 238 -8.89 -2.68 -13.04
N LEU A 239 -9.08 -1.58 -12.31
CA LEU A 239 -10.19 -0.66 -12.53
C LEU A 239 -10.15 -0.01 -13.92
N LYS A 240 -8.97 0.41 -14.40
CA LYS A 240 -8.77 0.92 -15.77
C LYS A 240 -9.33 -0.05 -16.80
N ASN A 241 -9.00 -1.33 -16.65
CA ASN A 241 -9.41 -2.38 -17.59
C ASN A 241 -10.91 -2.61 -17.57
N VAL A 242 -11.50 -2.68 -16.38
CA VAL A 242 -12.95 -2.84 -16.20
C VAL A 242 -13.71 -1.68 -16.86
N PHE A 243 -13.23 -0.45 -16.66
CA PHE A 243 -13.84 0.73 -17.27
C PHE A 243 -13.64 0.79 -18.79
N ALA A 244 -12.48 0.37 -19.31
CA ALA A 244 -12.23 0.26 -20.74
C ALA A 244 -13.17 -0.77 -21.40
N LEU A 245 -13.34 -1.94 -20.77
CA LEU A 245 -14.28 -2.97 -21.22
C LEU A 245 -15.72 -2.45 -21.24
N LYS A 246 -16.16 -1.77 -20.19
CA LYS A 246 -17.50 -1.16 -20.13
C LYS A 246 -17.74 -0.18 -21.27
N LYS A 247 -16.76 0.67 -21.60
CA LYS A 247 -16.84 1.59 -22.74
C LYS A 247 -16.90 0.83 -24.08
N GLY A 248 -16.11 -0.22 -24.23
CA GLY A 248 -16.14 -1.10 -25.42
C GLY A 248 -17.51 -1.74 -25.63
N PHE A 249 -18.11 -2.32 -24.58
CA PHE A 249 -19.45 -2.89 -24.65
C PHE A 249 -20.54 -1.85 -24.95
N ALA A 250 -20.43 -0.64 -24.38
CA ALA A 250 -21.35 0.45 -24.69
C ALA A 250 -21.25 0.89 -26.17
N GLY A 251 -20.04 0.93 -26.72
CA GLY A 251 -19.81 1.22 -28.15
C GLY A 251 -20.41 0.17 -29.07
N ILE A 252 -20.19 -1.11 -28.79
CA ILE A 252 -20.77 -2.23 -29.55
C ILE A 252 -22.30 -2.20 -29.48
N LYS A 253 -22.88 -1.91 -28.31
CA LYS A 253 -24.33 -1.76 -28.17
C LYS A 253 -24.86 -0.57 -28.97
N ALA A 254 -24.18 0.57 -28.96
CA ALA A 254 -24.57 1.73 -29.77
C ALA A 254 -24.48 1.45 -31.28
N GLU A 255 -23.51 0.66 -31.73
CA GLU A 255 -23.37 0.28 -33.14
C GLU A 255 -24.44 -0.72 -33.60
N ILE A 256 -24.80 -1.69 -32.74
CA ILE A 256 -25.84 -2.68 -33.04
C ILE A 256 -27.26 -2.09 -32.98
N TYR A 257 -27.53 -1.21 -32.01
CA TYR A 257 -28.87 -0.68 -31.74
C TYR A 257 -29.08 0.78 -32.17
N GLY A 258 -28.03 1.51 -32.58
CA GLY A 258 -28.12 2.89 -33.07
C GLY A 258 -28.32 3.00 -34.59
N ASN A 259 -28.16 1.90 -35.34
CA ASN A 259 -28.50 1.82 -36.76
C ASN A 259 -29.97 1.43 -37.01
N THR A 260 -30.84 1.51 -36.00
CA THR A 260 -32.25 1.08 -36.07
C THR A 260 -33.27 2.21 -35.97
N GLU A 261 -32.86 3.48 -36.05
CA GLU A 261 -33.77 4.60 -36.21
C GLU A 261 -33.53 5.30 -37.56
N GLU A 262 -34.49 5.10 -38.46
CA GLU A 262 -34.73 5.84 -39.72
C GLU A 262 -35.06 7.32 -39.48
#